data_AF-A0AAP0BBH1-F1
#
_entry.id   AF-A0AAP0BBH1-F1
#
_cell.length_a   1.000
_cell.length_b   1.000
_cell.length_c   1.000
_cell.angle_alpha   90.00
_cell.angle_beta   90.00
_cell.angle_gamma   90.00
#
_symmetry.space_group_name_H-M   'P 1'
#
loop_
_entity.id
_entity.type
_entity.pdbx_description
1 polymer ?
#
loop_
_entity_poly.entity_id
_entity_poly.type
_entity_poly.pdbx_seq_one_letter_code
_entity_poly.pdbx_strand_id
1 'polypeptide(L)' 'MEKAYDRMSWDTIVQILSLFGFPQRFVTWLLQCVQAPKFTLLLNGCRSRWIEGGCGYLQGFSISPYLFIL' A
#
# COMPACT_ATOMS: atom_id res chain seq x y z
N MET A 1 8.25 15.36 11.53
CA MET A 1 8.10 14.37 10.45
C MET A 1 6.89 13.51 10.76
N GLU A 2 5.71 14.09 10.54
CA GLU A 2 4.45 13.47 10.92
C GLU A 2 3.85 12.82 9.68
N LYS A 3 3.73 11.48 9.68
CA LYS A 3 2.84 10.69 8.80
C LYS A 3 2.81 11.11 7.32
N ALA A 4 3.97 11.32 6.69
CA ALA A 4 4.06 11.64 5.27
C ALA A 4 3.34 10.59 4.38
N TYR A 5 3.34 9.35 4.84
CA TYR A 5 2.71 8.20 4.16
C TYR A 5 1.18 8.15 4.26
N ASP A 6 0.58 8.69 5.33
CA ASP A 6 -0.88 8.70 5.49
C ASP A 6 -1.54 9.77 4.59
N ARG A 7 -0.74 10.70 4.03
CA ARG A 7 -1.21 11.83 3.21
C ARG A 7 -0.82 11.74 1.74
N MET A 8 -0.01 10.76 1.33
CA MET A 8 0.36 10.61 -0.07
C MET A 8 -0.84 10.06 -0.86
N SER A 9 -1.30 10.83 -1.86
CA SER A 9 -2.39 10.35 -2.72
C SER A 9 -1.91 9.18 -3.58
N TRP A 10 -2.73 8.14 -3.70
CA TRP A 10 -2.47 7.03 -4.61
C TRP A 10 -2.31 7.50 -6.06
N ASP A 11 -2.98 8.58 -6.44
CA ASP A 11 -2.83 9.22 -7.76
C ASP A 11 -1.40 9.71 -8.01
N THR A 12 -0.72 10.21 -6.96
CA THR A 12 0.67 10.66 -7.06
C THR A 12 1.61 9.48 -7.32
N ILE A 13 1.39 8.34 -6.66
CA ILE A 13 2.19 7.11 -6.89
C ILE A 13 1.98 6.60 -8.32
N VAL A 14 0.74 6.61 -8.82
CA VAL A 14 0.43 6.21 -10.20
C VAL A 14 1.13 7.12 -11.21
N GLN A 15 1.11 8.43 -10.98
CA GLN A 15 1.80 9.40 -11.84
C GLN A 15 3.31 9.20 -11.85
N ILE A 16 3.93 9.02 -10.67
CA ILE A 16 5.37 8.77 -10.54
C ILE A 16 5.76 7.47 -11.27
N LEU A 17 5.06 6.36 -11.01
CA LEU A 17 5.37 5.08 -11.67
C LEU A 17 5.19 5.17 -13.19
N SER A 18 4.22 5.94 -13.67
CA SER A 18 4.03 6.18 -15.09
C SER A 18 5.16 7.02 -15.69
N LEU A 19 5.65 8.04 -14.97
CA LEU A 19 6.80 8.88 -15.37
C LEU A 19 8.11 8.08 -15.42
N PHE A 20 8.31 7.13 -14.50
CA PHE A 20 9.44 6.21 -14.52
C PHE A 20 9.34 5.12 -15.61
N GLY A 21 8.24 5.09 -16.37
CA GLY A 21 8.06 4.16 -17.49
C GLY A 21 7.68 2.74 -17.08
N PHE A 22 7.13 2.53 -15.88
CA PHE A 22 6.66 1.21 -15.47
C PHE A 22 5.45 0.76 -16.32
N PRO A 23 5.35 -0.54 -16.67
CA PRO A 23 4.20 -1.04 -17.39
C PRO A 23 2.90 -0.84 -16.61
N GLN A 24 1.83 -0.41 -17.30
CA GLN A 24 0.51 -0.15 -16.68
C GLN A 24 -0.02 -1.33 -15.85
N ARG A 25 0.30 -2.57 -16.28
CA ARG A 25 -0.06 -3.80 -15.57
C ARG A 25 0.59 -3.88 -14.19
N PHE A 26 1.86 -3.48 -14.08
CA PHE A 26 2.58 -3.44 -12.81
C PHE A 26 2.00 -2.37 -11.89
N VAL A 27 1.73 -1.18 -12.41
CA VAL A 27 1.10 -0.08 -11.65
C VAL A 27 -0.27 -0.50 -11.11
N THR A 28 -1.05 -1.22 -11.92
CA THR A 28 -2.37 -1.74 -11.51
C THR A 28 -2.26 -2.76 -10.37
N TRP A 29 -1.31 -3.70 -10.43
CA TRP A 29 -1.07 -4.64 -9.34
C TRP A 29 -0.64 -3.94 -8.06
N LEU A 30 0.24 -2.95 -8.19
CA LEU A 30 0.71 -2.17 -7.06
C LEU A 30 -0.47 -1.44 -6.41
N LEU A 31 -1.31 -0.76 -7.20
CA LEU A 31 -2.50 -0.06 -6.74
C LEU A 31 -3.49 -0.98 -6.02
N GLN A 32 -3.72 -2.19 -6.52
CA GLN A 32 -4.58 -3.18 -5.85
C GLN A 32 -4.05 -3.62 -4.49
N CYS A 33 -2.72 -3.72 -4.34
CA CYS A 33 -2.11 -4.05 -3.05
C CYS A 33 -2.28 -2.94 -2.01
N VAL A 34 -2.32 -1.67 -2.43
CA VAL A 34 -2.41 -0.53 -1.52
C VAL A 34 -3.81 0.01 -1.26
N GLN A 35 -4.76 -0.12 -2.20
CA GLN A 35 -6.10 0.45 -2.06
C GLN A 35 -6.99 -0.26 -1.03
N ALA A 36 -6.79 -1.56 -0.77
CA ALA A 36 -7.67 -2.31 0.12
C ALA A 36 -6.94 -3.46 0.84
N PRO A 37 -6.03 -3.15 1.77
CA PRO A 37 -5.41 -4.19 2.58
C PRO A 37 -6.47 -4.88 3.44
N LYS A 38 -6.52 -6.22 3.35
CA LYS A 38 -7.35 -7.07 4.21
C LYS A 38 -6.48 -7.70 5.27
N PHE A 39 -6.84 -7.50 6.53
CA PHE A 39 -6.13 -8.06 7.67
C PHE A 39 -6.98 -9.08 8.42
N THR A 40 -6.33 -10.08 9.00
CA THR A 40 -6.92 -10.91 10.05
C THR A 40 -5.96 -10.88 11.23
N LEU A 41 -6.46 -10.67 12.43
CA LEU A 41 -5.67 -10.82 13.64
C LEU A 41 -5.63 -12.30 13.99
N LEU A 42 -4.43 -12.85 14.18
CA LEU A 42 -4.25 -14.19 14.72
C LEU A 42 -4.07 -14.07 16.23
N LEU A 43 -5.15 -14.30 16.99
CA LEU A 43 -5.15 -14.22 18.45
C LEU A 43 -5.19 -15.63 19.01
N ASN A 44 -4.11 -16.06 19.67
CA ASN A 44 -4.00 -17.39 20.30
C ASN A 44 -4.38 -18.54 19.36
N GLY A 45 -3.95 -18.48 18.09
CA GLY A 45 -4.25 -19.49 17.06
C GLY A 45 -5.63 -19.36 16.40
N CYS A 46 -6.50 -18.48 16.89
CA CYS A 46 -7.80 -18.19 16.28
C CYS A 46 -7.71 -16.96 15.36
N ARG A 47 -8.18 -17.09 14.12
CA ARG A 47 -8.27 -15.98 13.18
C ARG A 47 -9.49 -15.13 13.50
N SER A 48 -9.30 -13.81 13.63
CA SER A 48 -10.39 -12.85 13.75
C SER A 48 -11.13 -12.67 12.43
N ARG A 49 -12.26 -11.97 12.46
CA ARG A 49 -12.93 -11.48 11.24
C ARG A 49 -11.97 -10.61 10.42
N TRP A 50 -12.18 -10.62 9.11
CA TRP A 50 -11.48 -9.72 8.20
C TRP A 50 -11.74 -8.26 8.59
N ILE A 51 -10.66 -7.51 8.71
CA ILE A 51 -10.65 -6.07 8.93
C ILE A 51 -10.15 -5.46 7.63
N GLU A 52 -10.97 -4.60 7.03
CA GLU A 52 -10.57 -3.79 5.89
C GLU A 52 -9.80 -2.58 6.41
N GLY A 53 -8.54 -2.43 6.00
CA GLY A 53 -7.77 -1.24 6.31
C GLY A 53 -8.25 -0.07 5.47
N GLY A 54 -8.98 0.86 6.08
CA GLY A 54 -9.22 2.17 5.50
C GLY A 54 -7.92 2.96 5.51
N CYS A 55 -7.35 3.17 4.32
CA CYS A 55 -6.28 4.12 4.01
C CYS A 55 -5.16 4.26 5.06
N GLY A 56 -4.03 3.61 4.78
CA GLY A 56 -2.79 3.76 5.52
C GLY A 56 -1.77 2.80 4.93
N TYR A 57 -0.60 3.30 4.57
CA TYR A 57 0.40 2.47 3.92
C TYR A 57 0.91 1.39 4.89
N LEU A 58 0.98 0.15 4.40
CA LEU A 58 1.29 -1.05 5.17
C LEU A 58 2.72 -1.02 5.71
N GLN A 59 2.88 -0.67 6.98
CA GLN A 59 4.15 -0.79 7.67
C GLN A 59 4.53 -2.28 7.79
N GLY A 60 5.50 -2.72 6.98
CA GLY A 60 5.92 -4.12 6.88
C GLY A 60 5.79 -4.76 5.49
N PHE A 61 5.26 -4.04 4.49
CA PHE A 61 5.39 -4.49 3.10
C PHE A 61 6.82 -4.29 2.62
N SER A 62 7.42 -5.30 1.99
CA SER A 62 8.80 -5.25 1.47
C SER A 62 9.02 -4.17 0.40
N ILE A 63 7.95 -3.65 -0.22
CA ILE A 63 8.01 -2.57 -1.22
C ILE A 63 7.97 -1.17 -0.60
N SER A 64 7.74 -1.09 0.72
CA SER A 64 7.52 0.16 1.47
C SER A 64 8.66 1.15 1.48
N PRO A 65 9.93 0.70 1.62
CA PRO A 65 11.07 1.60 1.52
C PRO A 65 11.27 2.16 0.11
N TYR A 66 10.98 1.37 -0.93
CA TYR A 66 11.22 1.75 -2.32
C TYR A 66 10.24 2.80 -2.82
N LEU A 67 8.96 2.68 -2.43
CA LEU A 67 7.95 3.67 -2.78
C LEU A 67 8.12 5.00 -2.03
N PHE A 68 8.90 5.05 -0.95
CA PHE A 68 9.22 6.32 -0.27
C PHE A 68 10.27 7.16 -0.99
N ILE A 69 11.18 6.48 -1.69
CA ILE A 69 12.32 7.13 -2.36
C ILE A 69 11.90 7.68 -3.74
N LEU A 70 10.84 7.13 -4.31
CA LEU A 70 10.26 7.52 -5.60
C LEU A 70 9.34 8.73 -5.46
#